data_AF-A0A0G1VK78-F1
#
_entry.id   AF-A0A0G1VK78-F1
#
_cell.length_a   1.000
_cell.length_b   1.000
_cell.length_c   1.000
_cell.angle_alpha   90.00
_cell.angle_beta   90.00
_cell.angle_gamma   90.00
#
_symmetry.space_group_name_H-M   'P 1'
#
loop_
_entity.id
_entity.type
_entity.pdbx_description
1 polymer ?
#
loop_
_entity_poly.entity_id
_entity_poly.type
_entity_poly.pdbx_seq_one_letter_code
_entity_poly.pdbx_strand_id
1 'polypeptide(L)'
;MSMPKMIKNKKKAFSLLEVVIALFVFSLLVATLANVYVGFLSAQQKSKESQRSLESSQTALNILAKTLRTSKIVGTPTGSLMRVFDYSRDTEKCMEFSVASENLLMASSADADTDENLCETAVMGAATSLIEGRVMGGFSILPSEEGVSVGKAVISFQLCPKGSDATACNVDAAGVITGNPINIQTSVSLRSGLAMAAAIPPAATCSDGIQNGDETGVDCGGSCGACAPVDTTPPSVPTGLAGTLVSIIKTPLGKTRIV
;
A
#
# COMPACT_ATOMS: atom_id res chain seq x y z
N MET A 1 -84.54 -12.95 34.33
CA MET A 1 -83.44 -12.04 34.75
C MET A 1 -82.23 -12.92 35.06
N SER A 2 -81.33 -13.08 34.08
CA SER A 2 -80.18 -13.98 34.16
C SER A 2 -78.99 -13.22 34.78
N MET A 3 -78.44 -13.71 35.89
CA MET A 3 -77.25 -13.13 36.51
C MET A 3 -75.99 -13.52 35.71
N PRO A 4 -75.07 -12.59 35.43
CA PRO A 4 -73.82 -12.90 34.76
C PRO A 4 -72.83 -13.57 35.73
N LYS A 5 -72.28 -14.72 35.35
CA LYS A 5 -71.19 -15.39 36.07
C LYS A 5 -69.90 -14.55 35.98
N MET A 6 -69.44 -14.05 37.12
CA MET A 6 -68.10 -13.44 37.24
C MET A 6 -67.01 -14.50 37.08
N ILE A 7 -66.27 -14.47 35.97
CA ILE A 7 -65.06 -15.26 35.77
C ILE A 7 -63.93 -14.61 36.58
N LYS A 8 -63.55 -15.24 37.70
CA LYS A 8 -62.40 -14.81 38.51
C LYS A 8 -61.10 -15.27 37.83
N ASN A 9 -60.46 -14.37 37.07
CA ASN A 9 -59.10 -14.59 36.59
C ASN A 9 -58.12 -14.62 37.77
N LYS A 10 -57.65 -15.83 38.15
CA LYS A 10 -56.55 -15.99 39.10
C LYS A 10 -55.28 -15.38 38.48
N LYS A 11 -54.90 -14.18 38.92
CA LYS A 11 -53.59 -13.61 38.63
C LYS A 11 -52.55 -14.50 39.31
N LYS A 12 -51.75 -15.23 38.54
CA LYS A 12 -50.62 -16.02 39.07
C LYS A 12 -49.58 -15.02 39.58
N ALA A 13 -49.33 -15.02 40.90
CA ALA A 13 -48.23 -14.26 41.49
C ALA A 13 -46.93 -15.06 41.28
N PHE A 14 -45.88 -14.39 40.82
CA PHE A 14 -44.57 -15.00 40.60
C PHE A 14 -43.88 -15.28 41.94
N SER A 15 -43.22 -16.44 42.05
CA SER A 15 -42.42 -16.77 43.22
C SER A 15 -41.17 -15.91 43.26
N LEU A 16 -40.78 -15.44 44.45
CA LEU A 16 -39.54 -14.65 44.64
C LEU A 16 -38.31 -15.39 44.13
N LEU A 17 -38.29 -16.72 44.23
CA LEU A 17 -37.23 -17.57 43.70
C LEU A 17 -37.09 -17.46 42.17
N GLU A 18 -38.21 -17.39 41.45
CA GLU A 18 -38.22 -17.32 39.98
C GLU A 18 -37.66 -15.99 39.50
N VAL A 19 -37.99 -14.90 40.19
CA VAL A 19 -37.46 -13.55 39.89
C VAL A 19 -35.95 -13.52 40.13
N VAL A 20 -35.45 -14.12 41.20
CA VAL A 20 -34.01 -14.15 41.51
C VAL A 20 -33.23 -14.96 40.48
N ILE A 21 -33.74 -16.12 40.06
CA ILE A 21 -33.09 -16.95 39.02
C ILE A 21 -33.08 -16.21 37.69
N ALA A 22 -34.19 -15.56 37.30
CA ALA A 22 -34.28 -14.81 36.06
C ALA A 22 -33.28 -13.63 36.02
N LEU A 23 -33.13 -12.89 37.12
CA LEU A 23 -32.17 -11.79 37.21
C LEU A 23 -30.71 -12.27 37.14
N PHE A 24 -30.41 -13.39 37.78
CA PHE A 24 -29.06 -13.97 37.72
C PHE A 24 -28.70 -14.42 36.29
N VAL A 25 -29.61 -15.12 35.62
CA VAL A 25 -29.40 -15.56 34.23
C VAL A 25 -29.28 -14.37 33.28
N PHE A 26 -30.13 -13.35 33.45
CA PHE A 26 -30.07 -12.13 32.64
C PHE A 26 -28.75 -11.38 32.83
N SER A 27 -28.24 -11.29 34.07
CA SER A 27 -26.95 -10.67 34.35
C SER A 27 -25.79 -11.40 33.66
N LEU A 28 -25.79 -12.73 33.68
CA LEU A 28 -24.79 -13.53 32.97
C LEU A 28 -24.86 -13.35 31.45
N LEU A 29 -26.07 -13.27 30.88
CA LEU A 29 -26.25 -13.02 29.45
C LEU A 29 -25.75 -11.63 29.05
N VAL A 30 -26.06 -10.58 29.82
CA VAL A 30 -25.59 -9.22 29.52
C VAL A 30 -24.07 -9.13 29.61
N ALA A 31 -23.45 -9.77 30.61
CA ALA A 31 -22.00 -9.77 30.76
C ALA A 31 -21.27 -10.46 29.59
N THR A 32 -21.80 -11.60 29.12
CA THR A 32 -21.23 -12.31 27.96
C THR A 32 -21.38 -11.51 26.67
N LEU A 33 -22.56 -10.91 26.43
CA LEU A 33 -22.80 -10.06 25.27
C LEU A 33 -21.90 -8.81 25.24
N ALA A 34 -21.65 -8.19 26.39
CA ALA A 34 -20.77 -7.02 26.48
C ALA A 34 -19.33 -7.35 26.05
N ASN A 35 -18.79 -8.48 26.48
CA ASN A 35 -17.45 -8.92 26.10
C ASN A 35 -17.33 -9.19 24.59
N VAL A 36 -18.32 -9.86 24.01
CA VAL A 36 -18.38 -10.10 22.56
C VAL A 36 -18.44 -8.78 21.79
N TYR A 37 -19.23 -7.83 22.26
CA TYR A 37 -19.39 -6.53 21.63
C TYR A 37 -18.10 -5.70 21.64
N VAL A 38 -17.37 -5.67 22.77
CA VAL A 38 -16.06 -4.99 22.85
C VAL A 38 -15.04 -5.63 21.89
N GLY A 39 -15.02 -6.97 21.83
CA GLY A 39 -14.19 -7.70 20.86
C GLY A 39 -14.51 -7.29 19.41
N PHE A 40 -15.79 -7.25 19.06
CA PHE A 40 -16.24 -6.81 17.74
C PHE A 40 -15.84 -5.36 17.42
N LEU A 41 -16.03 -4.41 18.35
CA LEU A 41 -15.65 -3.02 18.12
C LEU A 41 -14.14 -2.85 17.91
N SER A 42 -13.31 -3.54 18.71
CA SER A 42 -11.86 -3.49 18.57
C SER A 42 -11.38 -4.10 17.24
N ALA A 43 -12.01 -5.19 16.78
CA ALA A 43 -11.73 -5.80 15.49
C ALA A 43 -12.12 -4.88 14.32
N GLN A 44 -13.27 -4.21 14.44
CA GLN A 44 -13.74 -3.23 13.43
C GLN A 44 -12.83 -2.00 13.35
N GLN A 45 -12.32 -1.50 14.48
CA GLN A 45 -11.36 -0.39 14.49
C GLN A 45 -10.06 -0.75 13.78
N LYS A 46 -9.49 -1.94 14.05
CA LYS A 46 -8.26 -2.41 13.40
C LYS A 46 -8.42 -2.54 11.89
N SER A 47 -9.52 -3.15 11.43
CA SER A 47 -9.78 -3.33 9.99
C SER A 47 -9.91 -2.00 9.24
N LYS A 48 -10.53 -0.99 9.87
CA LYS A 48 -10.66 0.35 9.28
C LYS A 48 -9.33 1.11 9.18
N GLU A 49 -8.44 0.95 10.16
CA GLU A 49 -7.12 1.60 10.13
C GLU A 49 -6.26 1.06 8.98
N SER A 50 -6.27 -0.26 8.74
CA SER A 50 -5.56 -0.87 7.59
C SER A 50 -6.12 -0.38 6.24
N GLN A 51 -7.46 -0.30 6.11
CA GLN A 51 -8.11 0.18 4.88
C GLN A 51 -7.75 1.64 4.60
N ARG A 52 -7.83 2.51 5.62
CA ARG A 52 -7.48 3.93 5.49
C ARG A 52 -6.02 4.14 5.12
N SER A 53 -5.12 3.33 5.69
CA SER A 53 -3.68 3.38 5.35
C SER A 53 -3.44 3.03 3.87
N LEU A 54 -4.18 2.06 3.33
CA LEU A 54 -4.06 1.64 1.93
C LEU A 54 -4.61 2.72 0.97
N GLU A 55 -5.76 3.31 1.28
CA GLU A 55 -6.35 4.42 0.51
C GLU A 55 -5.45 5.67 0.49
N SER A 56 -4.85 6.01 1.65
CA SER A 56 -3.92 7.13 1.76
C SER A 56 -2.67 6.89 0.90
N SER A 57 -2.14 5.66 0.92
CA SER A 57 -0.96 5.28 0.14
C SER A 57 -1.24 5.33 -1.36
N GLN A 58 -2.40 4.82 -1.81
CA GLN A 58 -2.81 4.90 -3.21
C GLN A 58 -2.98 6.34 -3.69
N THR A 59 -3.55 7.20 -2.84
CA THR A 59 -3.71 8.64 -3.14
C THR A 59 -2.36 9.33 -3.29
N ALA A 60 -1.44 9.10 -2.34
CA ALA A 60 -0.08 9.65 -2.37
C ALA A 60 0.69 9.23 -3.63
N LEU A 61 0.61 7.94 -4.00
CA LEU A 61 1.25 7.41 -5.21
C LEU A 61 0.67 7.99 -6.49
N ASN A 62 -0.64 8.22 -6.53
CA ASN A 62 -1.27 8.88 -7.68
C ASN A 62 -0.79 10.33 -7.80
N ILE A 63 -0.69 11.06 -6.70
CA ILE A 63 -0.13 12.42 -6.68
C ILE A 63 1.31 12.40 -7.20
N LEU A 64 2.17 11.55 -6.64
CA LEU A 64 3.56 11.40 -7.07
C LEU A 64 3.65 11.05 -8.57
N ALA A 65 2.88 10.07 -9.03
CA ALA A 65 2.87 9.69 -10.44
C ALA A 65 2.35 10.82 -11.34
N LYS A 66 1.37 11.62 -10.88
CA LYS A 66 0.86 12.77 -11.62
C LYS A 66 1.91 13.85 -11.75
N THR A 67 2.60 14.20 -10.67
CA THR A 67 3.69 15.19 -10.68
C THR A 67 4.81 14.73 -11.62
N LEU A 68 5.24 13.47 -11.54
CA LEU A 68 6.35 12.97 -12.37
C LEU A 68 6.06 12.97 -13.88
N ARG A 69 4.79 12.79 -14.30
CA ARG A 69 4.42 12.82 -15.73
C ARG A 69 4.69 14.16 -16.38
N THR A 70 4.70 15.23 -15.60
CA THR A 70 4.90 16.60 -16.05
C THR A 70 6.18 17.20 -15.52
N SER A 71 7.06 16.40 -14.93
CA SER A 71 8.30 16.87 -14.31
C SER A 71 9.55 16.30 -14.97
N LYS A 72 10.68 16.95 -14.74
CA LYS A 72 12.03 16.43 -14.98
C LYS A 72 12.70 16.16 -13.65
N ILE A 73 13.39 15.02 -13.53
CA ILE A 73 14.16 14.72 -12.32
C ILE A 73 15.46 15.52 -12.37
N VAL A 74 15.80 16.18 -11.26
CA VAL A 74 17.01 17.01 -11.15
C VAL A 74 17.95 16.37 -10.13
N GLY A 75 19.23 16.26 -10.50
CA GLY A 75 20.24 15.57 -9.71
C GLY A 75 20.11 14.04 -9.75
N THR A 76 20.96 13.37 -8.95
CA THR A 76 20.83 11.93 -8.70
C THR A 76 19.93 11.73 -7.48
N PRO A 77 18.91 10.85 -7.54
CA PRO A 77 18.20 10.48 -6.32
C PRO A 77 19.16 9.77 -5.38
N THR A 78 19.43 10.38 -4.23
CA THR A 78 19.96 9.65 -3.07
C THR A 78 18.82 8.81 -2.52
N GLY A 79 19.00 7.54 -2.17
CA GLY A 79 17.88 6.64 -1.84
C GLY A 79 16.71 7.24 -1.04
N SER A 80 16.94 8.16 -0.10
CA SER A 80 15.87 8.80 0.68
C SER A 80 15.24 10.07 0.08
N LEU A 81 15.76 10.64 -1.00
CA LEU A 81 15.40 11.97 -1.50
C LEU A 81 15.49 12.04 -3.04
N MET A 82 14.45 12.62 -3.63
CA MET A 82 14.34 12.85 -5.07
C MET A 82 13.80 14.26 -5.30
N ARG A 83 14.49 15.04 -6.14
CA ARG A 83 14.03 16.37 -6.58
C ARG A 83 13.57 16.34 -8.01
N VAL A 84 12.50 17.09 -8.27
CA VAL A 84 11.90 17.19 -9.59
C VAL A 84 11.48 18.62 -9.87
N PHE A 85 11.63 19.03 -11.11
CA PHE A 85 11.16 20.31 -11.63
C PHE A 85 9.84 20.08 -12.36
N ASP A 86 8.74 20.64 -11.87
CA ASP A 86 7.39 20.46 -12.44
C ASP A 86 7.03 21.57 -13.43
N TYR A 87 6.72 21.19 -14.67
CA TYR A 87 6.30 22.10 -15.75
C TYR A 87 4.77 22.28 -15.83
N SER A 88 3.98 21.62 -14.98
CA SER A 88 2.50 21.60 -15.11
C SER A 88 1.77 22.81 -14.54
N ARG A 89 2.44 23.68 -13.79
CA ARG A 89 1.81 24.80 -13.09
C ARG A 89 2.13 26.11 -13.80
N ASP A 90 1.23 27.09 -13.73
CA ASP A 90 1.49 28.48 -14.21
C ASP A 90 2.70 29.14 -13.52
N THR A 91 3.21 28.52 -12.47
CA THR A 91 4.50 28.79 -11.84
C THR A 91 5.33 27.51 -11.88
N GLU A 92 6.31 27.44 -12.77
CA GLU A 92 7.33 26.38 -12.76
C GLU A 92 7.96 26.33 -11.35
N LYS A 93 8.00 25.14 -10.74
CA LYS A 93 8.41 25.00 -9.34
C LYS A 93 9.18 23.72 -9.10
N CYS A 94 10.10 23.82 -8.15
CA CYS A 94 10.85 22.70 -7.63
C CYS A 94 10.07 21.97 -6.55
N MET A 95 10.01 20.65 -6.71
CA MET A 95 9.36 19.74 -5.78
C MET A 95 10.40 18.77 -5.24
N GLU A 96 10.38 18.56 -3.94
CA GLU A 96 11.21 17.57 -3.26
C GLU A 96 10.31 16.48 -2.67
N PHE A 97 10.64 15.24 -2.98
CA PHE A 97 10.08 14.06 -2.34
C PHE A 97 11.16 13.45 -1.47
N SER A 98 10.85 13.22 -0.19
CA SER A 98 11.80 12.61 0.74
C SER A 98 11.11 11.58 1.63
N VAL A 99 11.85 10.53 1.96
CA VAL A 99 11.45 9.53 2.94
C VAL A 99 12.20 9.83 4.23
N ALA A 100 11.49 10.31 5.25
CA ALA A 100 12.07 10.69 6.52
C ALA A 100 11.12 10.33 7.68
N SER A 101 11.70 9.79 8.76
CA SER A 101 10.95 9.39 9.96
C SER A 101 9.74 8.49 9.64
N GLU A 102 9.94 7.52 8.74
CA GLU A 102 8.90 6.61 8.22
C GLU A 102 7.76 7.28 7.43
N ASN A 103 7.90 8.55 7.05
CA ASN A 103 6.91 9.28 6.26
C ASN A 103 7.42 9.50 4.84
N LEU A 104 6.51 9.51 3.87
CA LEU A 104 6.77 10.11 2.56
C LEU A 104 6.37 11.59 2.63
N LEU A 105 7.35 12.45 2.52
CA LEU A 105 7.20 13.90 2.56
C LEU A 105 7.27 14.49 1.15
N MET A 106 6.51 15.55 0.94
CA MET A 106 6.56 16.40 -0.24
C MET A 106 6.75 17.85 0.20
N ALA A 107 7.76 18.51 -0.33
CA ALA A 107 7.97 19.95 -0.19
C ALA A 107 8.02 20.60 -1.57
N SER A 108 7.68 21.89 -1.63
CA SER A 108 7.87 22.71 -2.82
C SER A 108 8.76 23.89 -2.48
N SER A 109 9.48 24.43 -3.45
CA SER A 109 10.15 25.73 -3.28
C SER A 109 9.14 26.84 -2.98
N ALA A 110 9.58 27.79 -2.15
CA ALA A 110 8.76 28.90 -1.72
C ALA A 110 8.35 29.79 -2.91
N ASP A 111 9.31 30.05 -3.80
CA ASP A 111 9.13 30.90 -4.97
C ASP A 111 8.82 30.08 -6.24
N ALA A 112 8.47 30.77 -7.32
CA ALA A 112 8.42 30.17 -8.65
C ALA A 112 9.86 30.09 -9.18
N ASP A 113 10.36 28.87 -9.39
CA ASP A 113 11.67 28.65 -9.98
C ASP A 113 11.49 28.54 -11.49
N THR A 114 11.83 29.59 -12.23
CA THR A 114 11.77 29.59 -13.70
C THR A 114 13.00 28.95 -14.35
N ASP A 115 13.96 28.48 -13.55
CA ASP A 115 15.20 27.86 -14.03
C ASP A 115 15.36 26.47 -13.43
N GLU A 116 15.30 25.46 -14.31
CA GLU A 116 15.48 24.05 -13.95
C GLU A 116 16.86 23.77 -13.33
N ASN A 117 17.88 24.57 -13.67
CA ASN A 117 19.25 24.37 -13.20
C ASN A 117 19.43 24.78 -11.73
N LEU A 118 18.55 25.64 -11.21
CA LEU A 118 18.59 26.07 -9.81
C LEU A 118 17.88 25.08 -8.88
N CYS A 119 17.15 24.12 -9.44
CA CYS A 119 16.29 23.21 -8.69
C CYS A 119 17.06 22.29 -7.74
N GLU A 120 18.29 21.92 -8.11
CA GLU A 120 19.17 21.12 -7.26
C GLU A 120 19.64 21.89 -6.01
N THR A 121 19.59 23.21 -6.03
CA THR A 121 20.00 24.07 -4.91
C THR A 121 18.84 24.86 -4.29
N ALA A 122 17.63 24.69 -4.81
CA ALA A 122 16.45 25.42 -4.38
C ALA A 122 16.15 25.16 -2.90
N VAL A 123 15.77 26.22 -2.18
CA VAL A 123 15.37 26.14 -0.77
C VAL A 123 13.92 25.65 -0.72
N MET A 124 13.72 24.50 -0.10
CA MET A 124 12.40 23.90 0.05
C MET A 124 11.64 24.58 1.19
N GLY A 125 10.33 24.78 0.97
CA GLY A 125 9.41 25.23 2.00
C GLY A 125 9.05 24.13 3.01
N ALA A 126 7.98 24.35 3.77
CA ALA A 126 7.50 23.37 4.72
C ALA A 126 7.07 22.06 4.03
N ALA A 127 7.58 20.94 4.51
CA ALA A 127 7.23 19.62 4.01
C ALA A 127 5.84 19.20 4.49
N THR A 128 5.07 18.60 3.58
CA THR A 128 3.77 17.98 3.84
C THR A 128 3.90 16.47 3.82
N SER A 129 3.26 15.78 4.76
CA SER A 129 3.26 14.31 4.76
C SER A 129 2.22 13.79 3.78
N LEU A 130 2.68 13.08 2.74
CA LEU A 130 1.81 12.35 1.81
C LEU A 130 1.41 10.99 2.37
N ILE A 131 2.32 10.34 3.10
CA ILE A 131 2.09 9.08 3.79
C ILE A 131 2.71 9.19 5.16
N GLU A 132 1.90 9.00 6.20
CA GLU A 132 2.37 9.00 7.59
C GLU A 132 2.70 7.59 8.07
N GLY A 133 3.86 7.45 8.72
CA GLY A 133 4.30 6.33 9.56
C GLY A 133 4.13 4.95 8.94
N ARG A 134 4.98 4.60 7.95
CA ARG A 134 5.30 3.23 7.44
C ARG A 134 5.91 3.21 6.03
N VAL A 135 6.62 4.25 5.64
CA VAL A 135 7.35 4.25 4.37
C VAL A 135 8.77 3.80 4.66
N MET A 136 9.11 2.64 4.10
CA MET A 136 10.45 2.07 4.17
C MET A 136 11.02 1.95 2.76
N GLY A 137 12.34 2.09 2.65
CA GLY A 137 13.05 2.13 1.38
C GLY A 137 13.19 3.54 0.84
N GLY A 138 13.22 3.65 -0.49
CA GLY A 138 13.75 4.84 -1.13
C GLY A 138 13.43 4.96 -2.62
N PHE A 139 13.81 6.09 -3.20
CA PHE A 139 13.72 6.33 -4.63
C PHE A 139 14.89 5.63 -5.31
N SER A 140 14.59 4.64 -6.14
CA SER A 140 15.51 4.11 -7.15
C SER A 140 14.96 4.50 -8.52
N ILE A 141 15.85 4.80 -9.47
CA ILE A 141 15.48 5.05 -10.86
C ILE A 141 16.19 3.99 -11.69
N LEU A 142 15.44 3.00 -12.17
CA LEU A 142 15.91 2.11 -13.22
C LEU A 142 15.54 2.72 -14.58
N PRO A 143 16.51 3.04 -15.45
CA PRO A 143 16.24 3.47 -16.82
C PRO A 143 15.68 2.30 -17.64
N SER A 144 14.91 2.62 -18.68
CA SER A 144 14.31 1.60 -19.55
C SER A 144 15.28 0.98 -20.55
N GLU A 145 16.41 1.63 -20.81
CA GLU A 145 17.49 1.12 -21.66
C GLU A 145 18.84 1.57 -21.09
N GLU A 146 19.85 0.70 -21.19
CA GLU A 146 21.22 0.94 -20.74
C GLU A 146 21.82 2.13 -21.49
N GLY A 147 22.37 3.12 -20.76
CA GLY A 147 22.99 4.30 -21.36
C GLY A 147 22.03 5.32 -21.99
N VAL A 148 20.71 5.10 -21.93
CA VAL A 148 19.71 6.05 -22.45
C VAL A 148 19.16 6.94 -21.32
N SER A 149 19.31 8.25 -21.52
CA SER A 149 19.05 9.34 -20.56
C SER A 149 17.59 9.57 -20.10
N VAL A 150 16.63 8.73 -20.52
CA VAL A 150 15.38 8.28 -19.83
C VAL A 150 14.22 8.00 -20.81
N GLY A 151 13.58 6.84 -20.64
CA GLY A 151 12.31 6.46 -21.30
C GLY A 151 11.20 6.02 -20.32
N LYS A 152 11.57 5.54 -19.13
CA LYS A 152 10.67 5.26 -18.00
C LYS A 152 11.50 5.01 -16.73
N ALA A 153 11.08 5.63 -15.63
CA ALA A 153 11.63 5.46 -14.30
C ALA A 153 10.67 4.60 -13.48
N VAL A 154 11.19 3.53 -12.89
CA VAL A 154 10.45 2.69 -11.93
C VAL A 154 10.82 3.12 -10.53
N ILE A 155 9.84 3.60 -9.77
CA ILE A 155 9.99 4.00 -8.38
C ILE A 155 9.34 2.95 -7.51
N SER A 156 10.08 2.42 -6.54
CA SER A 156 9.65 1.34 -5.66
C SER A 156 9.71 1.76 -4.19
N PHE A 157 8.63 1.54 -3.44
CA PHE A 157 8.62 1.72 -1.99
C PHE A 157 8.09 0.48 -1.30
N GLN A 158 8.52 0.26 -0.06
CA GLN A 158 7.96 -0.74 0.82
C GLN A 158 7.05 -0.06 1.84
N LEU A 159 5.78 -0.44 1.83
CA LEU A 159 4.77 0.05 2.77
C LEU A 159 4.46 -1.04 3.78
N CYS A 160 4.53 -0.71 5.05
CA CYS A 160 4.27 -1.66 6.12
C CYS A 160 2.84 -1.51 6.60
N PRO A 161 1.84 -2.39 6.32
CA PRO A 161 0.44 -2.23 6.74
C PRO A 161 0.21 -2.31 8.27
N LYS A 162 -0.87 -1.70 8.80
CA LYS A 162 -1.06 -1.47 10.26
C LYS A 162 -2.17 -2.40 10.61
N GLY A 163 -1.84 -3.40 11.37
CA GLY A 163 -2.75 -4.42 11.84
C GLY A 163 -2.19 -5.03 13.12
N SER A 164 -2.71 -6.19 13.50
CA SER A 164 -2.27 -6.95 14.67
C SER A 164 -0.80 -7.40 14.64
N ASP A 165 -0.12 -7.31 13.51
CA ASP A 165 1.28 -7.68 13.39
C ASP A 165 2.19 -6.47 13.59
N ALA A 166 2.60 -6.26 14.85
CA ALA A 166 3.72 -5.40 15.20
C ALA A 166 5.04 -5.84 14.52
N THR A 167 5.07 -7.04 13.95
CA THR A 167 6.17 -7.65 13.21
C THR A 167 6.07 -7.49 11.68
N ALA A 168 5.06 -6.78 11.15
CA ALA A 168 4.89 -6.65 9.70
C ALA A 168 6.05 -5.92 9.01
N CYS A 169 6.80 -5.11 9.76
CA CYS A 169 8.09 -4.56 9.38
C CYS A 169 8.95 -4.36 10.62
N ASN A 170 9.56 -5.43 11.10
CA ASN A 170 10.68 -5.30 12.02
C ASN A 170 11.95 -5.15 11.19
N VAL A 171 12.65 -4.03 11.33
CA VAL A 171 14.02 -3.94 10.83
C VAL A 171 14.92 -4.73 11.76
N ASP A 172 15.65 -5.70 11.22
CA ASP A 172 16.74 -6.31 11.97
C ASP A 172 17.92 -5.33 12.11
N ALA A 173 18.94 -5.72 12.88
CA ALA A 173 20.14 -4.90 13.07
C ALA A 173 20.96 -4.69 11.77
N ALA A 174 20.67 -5.44 10.71
CA ALA A 174 21.29 -5.30 9.39
C ALA A 174 20.47 -4.39 8.44
N GLY A 175 19.34 -3.86 8.89
CA GLY A 175 18.45 -3.02 8.08
C GLY A 175 17.56 -3.81 7.12
N VAL A 176 17.49 -5.14 7.26
CA VAL A 176 16.59 -5.98 6.49
C VAL A 176 15.20 -5.93 7.12
N ILE A 177 14.19 -5.67 6.31
CA ILE A 177 12.80 -5.68 6.74
C ILE A 177 12.35 -7.13 6.91
N THR A 178 12.18 -7.56 8.15
CA THR A 178 11.52 -8.81 8.51
C THR A 178 10.00 -8.58 8.57
N GLY A 179 9.23 -9.37 7.81
CA GLY A 179 7.77 -9.24 7.70
C GLY A 179 7.25 -9.45 6.27
N ASN A 180 5.99 -9.09 6.02
CA ASN A 180 5.37 -9.11 4.68
C ASN A 180 5.04 -7.67 4.24
N PRO A 181 6.06 -6.85 3.88
CA PRO A 181 5.84 -5.50 3.41
C PRO A 181 5.08 -5.50 2.08
N ILE A 182 4.24 -4.49 1.89
CA ILE A 182 3.58 -4.26 0.60
C ILE A 182 4.56 -3.47 -0.26
N ASN A 183 5.19 -4.17 -1.21
CA ASN A 183 5.96 -3.54 -2.28
C ASN A 183 4.99 -2.80 -3.21
N ILE A 184 5.16 -1.48 -3.34
CA ILE A 184 4.45 -0.71 -4.35
C ILE A 184 5.45 -0.08 -5.30
N GLN A 185 5.24 -0.36 -6.58
CA GLN A 185 6.04 0.19 -7.66
C GLN A 185 5.14 1.03 -8.55
N THR A 186 5.64 2.20 -8.95
CA THR A 186 5.03 3.02 -9.99
C THR A 186 6.07 3.31 -11.05
N SER A 187 5.68 3.13 -12.31
CA SER A 187 6.54 3.45 -13.44
C SER A 187 6.02 4.69 -14.16
N VAL A 188 6.89 5.67 -14.38
CA VAL A 188 6.54 6.90 -15.08
C VAL A 188 7.50 7.11 -16.23
N SER A 189 6.97 7.33 -17.44
CA SER A 189 7.76 7.79 -18.58
C SER A 189 8.22 9.22 -18.33
N LEU A 190 9.54 9.42 -18.27
CA LEU A 190 10.14 10.72 -18.10
C LEU A 190 10.42 11.35 -19.46
N ARG A 191 10.36 12.67 -19.55
CA ARG A 191 10.80 13.39 -20.74
C ARG A 191 12.33 13.37 -20.78
N SER A 192 12.88 12.91 -21.91
CA SER A 192 14.32 12.76 -22.15
C SER A 192 15.07 14.06 -21.84
N GLY A 193 16.00 14.02 -20.88
CA GLY A 193 16.79 15.19 -20.51
C GLY A 193 17.86 15.00 -19.44
N LEU A 194 18.09 13.78 -18.95
CA LEU A 194 19.06 13.54 -17.87
C LEU A 194 20.30 12.79 -18.37
N ALA A 195 21.40 13.52 -18.58
CA ALA A 195 22.72 12.91 -18.72
C ALA A 195 23.21 12.41 -17.34
N MET A 196 22.73 11.26 -16.87
CA MET A 196 23.35 10.55 -15.75
C MET A 196 24.64 9.90 -16.25
N ALA A 197 25.78 10.36 -15.76
CA ALA A 197 27.02 9.62 -15.87
C ALA A 197 26.88 8.30 -15.10
N ALA A 198 26.90 7.19 -15.84
CA ALA A 198 27.17 5.82 -15.39
C ALA A 198 26.62 5.44 -14.00
N ALA A 199 25.34 5.07 -13.94
CA ALA A 199 24.89 4.17 -12.88
C ALA A 199 25.58 2.82 -13.09
N ILE A 200 26.46 2.43 -12.16
CA ILE A 200 26.95 1.05 -12.06
C ILE A 200 25.70 0.20 -11.79
N PRO A 201 25.34 -0.75 -12.67
CA PRO A 201 24.17 -1.59 -12.42
C PRO A 201 24.34 -2.34 -11.09
N PRO A 202 23.29 -2.50 -10.27
CA PRO A 202 23.33 -3.50 -9.21
C PRO A 202 23.70 -4.83 -9.87
N ALA A 203 24.68 -5.54 -9.30
CA ALA A 203 25.12 -6.83 -9.82
C ALA A 203 23.92 -7.76 -9.99
N ALA A 204 23.88 -8.50 -11.10
CA ALA A 204 22.81 -9.47 -11.36
C ALA A 204 22.72 -10.47 -10.20
N THR A 205 21.57 -10.54 -9.55
CA THR A 205 21.30 -11.45 -8.43
C THR A 205 20.19 -12.42 -8.83
N CYS A 206 20.61 -13.56 -9.40
CA CYS A 206 19.77 -14.59 -10.02
C CYS A 206 18.83 -15.37 -9.08
N SER A 207 18.44 -14.81 -7.93
CA SER A 207 17.58 -15.48 -6.94
C SER A 207 16.96 -14.50 -5.93
N ASP A 208 16.93 -13.20 -6.22
CA ASP A 208 16.39 -12.19 -5.31
C ASP A 208 14.93 -11.81 -5.62
N GLY A 209 14.35 -12.38 -6.67
CA GLY A 209 12.96 -12.16 -7.08
C GLY A 209 12.74 -10.83 -7.78
N ILE A 210 13.81 -10.15 -8.20
CA ILE A 210 13.79 -8.84 -8.84
C ILE A 210 14.56 -8.94 -10.15
N GLN A 211 13.93 -8.58 -11.27
CA GLN A 211 14.66 -8.48 -12.53
C GLN A 211 15.66 -7.31 -12.46
N ASN A 212 16.95 -7.61 -12.37
CA ASN A 212 18.03 -6.62 -12.24
C ASN A 212 19.26 -6.96 -13.10
N GLY A 213 20.29 -6.10 -13.08
CA GLY A 213 21.49 -6.30 -13.89
C GLY A 213 21.17 -6.39 -15.40
N ASP A 214 21.59 -7.48 -16.03
CA ASP A 214 21.37 -7.81 -17.44
C ASP A 214 20.34 -8.95 -17.66
N GLU A 215 19.54 -9.27 -16.64
CA GLU A 215 18.51 -10.32 -16.69
C GLU A 215 17.40 -10.04 -17.72
N THR A 216 16.99 -11.07 -18.47
CA THR A 216 15.90 -11.00 -19.46
C THR A 216 14.53 -11.39 -18.87
N GLY A 217 14.51 -11.91 -17.65
CA GLY A 217 13.32 -12.21 -16.85
C GLY A 217 13.69 -12.19 -15.36
N VAL A 218 12.71 -12.34 -14.47
CA VAL A 218 12.97 -12.35 -13.02
C VAL A 218 13.90 -13.51 -12.68
N ASP A 219 15.08 -13.21 -12.12
CA ASP A 219 16.11 -14.18 -11.74
C ASP A 219 16.65 -15.02 -12.94
N CYS A 220 16.49 -14.56 -14.19
CA CYS A 220 16.92 -15.32 -15.36
C CYS A 220 17.34 -14.45 -16.57
N GLY A 221 18.25 -14.98 -17.38
CA GLY A 221 18.80 -14.32 -18.57
C GLY A 221 20.00 -13.42 -18.29
N GLY A 222 20.66 -12.93 -19.34
CA GLY A 222 21.89 -12.14 -19.22
C GLY A 222 23.02 -12.93 -18.55
N SER A 223 23.51 -12.41 -17.41
CA SER A 223 24.52 -13.01 -16.54
C SER A 223 23.95 -14.15 -15.68
N CYS A 224 22.63 -14.34 -15.68
CA CYS A 224 21.92 -15.43 -15.02
C CYS A 224 21.58 -16.58 -15.98
N GLY A 225 21.11 -17.71 -15.44
CA GLY A 225 20.70 -18.86 -16.25
C GLY A 225 19.62 -18.48 -17.26
N ALA A 226 19.64 -19.05 -18.47
CA ALA A 226 18.68 -18.73 -19.51
C ALA A 226 17.23 -18.88 -19.02
N CYS A 227 16.38 -17.88 -19.32
CA CYS A 227 14.96 -17.96 -18.99
C CYS A 227 14.31 -19.16 -19.70
N ALA A 228 13.41 -19.84 -18.99
CA ALA A 228 12.59 -20.87 -19.61
C ALA A 228 11.84 -20.27 -20.81
N PRO A 229 11.83 -20.95 -21.98
CA PRO A 229 11.08 -20.47 -23.11
C PRO A 229 9.61 -20.32 -22.73
N VAL A 230 9.02 -19.18 -23.07
CA VAL A 230 7.57 -19.01 -23.01
C VAL A 230 6.99 -20.00 -24.01
N ASP A 231 6.52 -21.14 -23.52
CA ASP A 231 5.78 -22.11 -24.33
C ASP A 231 4.53 -21.41 -24.88
N THR A 232 4.60 -20.95 -26.12
CA THR A 232 3.44 -20.46 -26.89
C THR A 232 2.53 -21.59 -27.34
N THR A 233 2.62 -22.78 -26.73
CA THR A 233 1.68 -23.87 -26.98
C THR A 233 0.44 -23.65 -26.12
N PRO A 234 -0.78 -23.59 -26.70
CA PRO A 234 -2.00 -23.47 -25.93
C PRO A 234 -2.09 -24.62 -24.92
N PRO A 235 -2.45 -24.35 -23.64
CA PRO A 235 -2.43 -25.38 -22.61
C PRO A 235 -3.49 -26.44 -22.94
N SER A 236 -3.01 -27.64 -23.30
CA SER A 236 -3.79 -28.85 -23.10
C SER A 236 -3.82 -29.10 -21.60
N VAL A 237 -4.97 -28.81 -20.99
CA VAL A 237 -5.21 -28.97 -19.56
C VAL A 237 -4.98 -30.44 -19.18
N PRO A 238 -4.02 -30.77 -18.30
CA PRO A 238 -3.97 -32.07 -17.68
C PRO A 238 -5.07 -32.13 -16.62
N THR A 239 -5.97 -33.07 -16.80
CA THR A 239 -7.03 -33.41 -15.85
C THR A 239 -6.40 -33.91 -14.55
N GLY A 240 -6.35 -33.05 -13.52
CA GLY A 240 -6.11 -33.49 -12.15
C GLY A 240 -5.07 -32.68 -11.39
N LEU A 241 -5.50 -31.59 -10.75
CA LEU A 241 -5.12 -31.28 -9.38
C LEU A 241 -6.14 -30.29 -8.79
N ALA A 242 -6.82 -30.72 -7.73
CA ALA A 242 -7.81 -29.93 -7.02
C ALA A 242 -7.12 -28.83 -6.21
N GLY A 243 -7.25 -27.59 -6.66
CA GLY A 243 -6.91 -26.38 -5.90
C GLY A 243 -7.76 -25.23 -6.40
N THR A 244 -8.74 -24.80 -5.59
CA THR A 244 -9.70 -23.76 -5.94
C THR A 244 -9.03 -22.39 -5.99
N LEU A 245 -8.62 -21.95 -7.19
CA LEU A 245 -8.33 -20.55 -7.47
C LEU A 245 -9.65 -19.78 -7.52
N VAL A 246 -9.93 -18.98 -6.50
CA VAL A 246 -11.07 -18.05 -6.50
C VAL A 246 -10.63 -16.76 -7.21
N SER A 247 -11.14 -16.54 -8.42
CA SER A 247 -10.85 -15.32 -9.19
C SER A 247 -11.95 -14.29 -8.96
N ILE A 248 -11.61 -13.19 -8.29
CA ILE A 248 -12.55 -12.09 -8.06
C ILE A 248 -12.50 -11.13 -9.26
N ILE A 249 -13.51 -11.21 -10.13
CA ILE A 249 -13.66 -10.26 -11.25
C ILE A 249 -14.66 -9.17 -10.83
N LYS A 250 -14.20 -7.91 -10.81
CA LYS A 250 -15.06 -6.75 -10.55
C LYS A 250 -15.66 -6.27 -11.87
N THR A 251 -16.97 -6.40 -12.03
CA THR A 251 -17.69 -5.88 -13.20
C THR A 251 -18.06 -4.40 -12.99
N PRO A 252 -18.27 -3.63 -14.08
CA PRO A 252 -18.47 -2.17 -14.02
C PRO A 252 -19.75 -1.70 -13.29
N LEU A 253 -20.57 -2.61 -12.78
CA LEU A 253 -21.78 -2.32 -12.01
C LEU A 253 -21.65 -2.60 -10.50
N GLY A 254 -20.43 -2.79 -9.98
CA GLY A 254 -20.16 -2.79 -8.54
C GLY A 254 -20.66 -4.02 -7.77
N LYS A 255 -21.21 -5.05 -8.43
CA LYS A 255 -21.50 -6.34 -7.78
C LYS A 255 -20.35 -7.32 -8.02
N THR A 256 -19.73 -7.74 -6.93
CA THR A 256 -18.73 -8.80 -6.91
C THR A 256 -19.43 -10.15 -6.98
N ARG A 257 -19.11 -10.97 -7.99
CA ARG A 257 -19.53 -12.37 -8.05
C ARG A 257 -18.30 -13.25 -7.91
N ILE A 258 -18.37 -14.22 -7.00
CA ILE A 258 -17.35 -15.24 -6.79
C ILE A 258 -17.62 -16.35 -7.83
N VAL A 259 -16.62 -16.70 -8.63
CA VAL A 259 -16.61 -17.91 -9.47
C VAL A 259 -15.41 -18.74 -9.06
#